data_AF-A0A7M4FBH6-F1
#
_entry.id   AF-A0A7M4FBH6-F1
#
_cell.length_a   1.000
_cell.length_b   1.000
_cell.length_c   1.000
_cell.angle_alpha   90.00
_cell.angle_beta   90.00
_cell.angle_gamma   90.00
#
_symmetry.space_group_name_H-M   'P 1'
#
loop_
_entity.id
_entity.type
_entity.pdbx_description
1 polymer ?
#
loop_
_entity_poly.entity_id
_entity_poly.type
_entity_poly.pdbx_seq_one_letter_code
_entity_poly.pdbx_strand_id
1 'polypeptide(L)'
;MCSSSSPPPLMALLPLPEHQHIRYNPLRDDWVLVSAHRMKRPWQGQVEKPVQEDVPRHDPSNPLCPGATRANGKVNPEYESTFVFDNDFPALEPDAPEPDVGDHPLFRSASAQGVCKVMCFHPWSDMTLPLMALPEIRAVIDKWAELAVELGATYPWVQVFENKGAMMGCSNPHPHCQVWASNFLPNEARLEDRTQREHLRAHGQPMLLEYGRLEAQRKERLVVENTDWLVVVPYWAVWPFQTLLLPRRHVTRLQDLSADERESLASIMKSLLTKYDNLFEISFPYSMGWHGAPTGPYLGEDCGHWLLHAHYYPPLLRSASVRKFMVGYEMLAQAQRDLTPEQVSGGGLAGVGGPLGEVWAWLGVFGRGCRERALTAWGFGGEGGGTRPGHPYTAGAARLSFWGAALHPHCPHPRRLPSASGACPKSTTGREPRRPSDGGRWPWGGGALHLHRRELHRSMRGGWAQPCQLVSLVSGPSLRAVPG
;
A
#
# COMPACT_ATOMS: atom_id res chain seq x y z
N MET A 1 -53.88 -27.14 -19.43
CA MET A 1 -52.49 -27.59 -19.63
C MET A 1 -51.59 -26.41 -19.33
N CYS A 2 -50.68 -26.53 -18.34
CA CYS A 2 -49.77 -25.43 -17.98
C CYS A 2 -48.38 -25.72 -18.55
N SER A 3 -47.92 -24.90 -19.49
CA SER A 3 -46.58 -25.00 -20.08
C SER A 3 -45.57 -24.25 -19.22
N SER A 4 -44.72 -24.98 -18.50
CA SER A 4 -43.63 -24.41 -17.70
C SER A 4 -42.48 -23.93 -18.59
N SER A 5 -42.35 -22.63 -18.79
CA SER A 5 -41.17 -22.01 -19.40
C SER A 5 -40.05 -21.88 -18.35
N SER A 6 -39.03 -22.74 -18.43
CA SER A 6 -37.83 -22.63 -17.58
C SER A 6 -37.10 -21.30 -17.82
N PRO A 7 -36.49 -20.69 -16.79
CA PRO A 7 -35.58 -19.55 -16.98
C PRO A 7 -34.36 -19.97 -17.82
N PRO A 8 -33.71 -19.02 -18.52
CA PRO A 8 -32.48 -19.31 -19.25
C PRO A 8 -31.37 -19.79 -18.29
N PRO A 9 -30.46 -20.65 -18.75
CA PRO A 9 -29.37 -21.13 -17.91
C PRO A 9 -28.47 -19.96 -17.48
N LEU A 10 -28.04 -19.99 -16.22
CA LEU A 10 -27.01 -19.10 -15.69
C LEU A 10 -25.77 -19.23 -16.60
N MET A 11 -25.22 -18.11 -17.09
CA MET A 11 -23.97 -18.18 -17.85
C MET A 11 -22.88 -18.78 -16.97
N ALA A 12 -22.39 -19.96 -17.36
CA ALA A 12 -21.31 -20.62 -16.65
C ALA A 12 -20.08 -19.72 -16.72
N LEU A 13 -19.60 -19.26 -15.56
CA LEU A 13 -18.31 -18.59 -15.43
C LEU A 13 -17.25 -19.49 -16.07
N LEU A 14 -16.65 -19.02 -17.16
CA LEU A 14 -15.55 -19.71 -17.80
C LEU A 14 -14.45 -19.94 -16.75
N PRO A 15 -13.87 -21.16 -16.66
CA PRO A 15 -12.84 -21.43 -15.67
C PRO A 15 -11.68 -20.47 -15.88
N LEU A 16 -11.39 -19.64 -14.85
CA LEU A 16 -10.31 -18.66 -14.91
C LEU A 16 -9.01 -19.39 -15.27
N PRO A 17 -8.29 -18.99 -16.34
CA PRO A 17 -7.17 -19.77 -16.85
C PRO A 17 -6.05 -19.86 -15.81
N GLU A 18 -5.73 -21.07 -15.35
CA GLU A 18 -4.58 -21.31 -14.44
C GLU A 18 -3.22 -21.02 -15.11
N HIS A 19 -3.22 -20.87 -16.43
CA HIS A 19 -2.08 -20.60 -17.29
C HIS A 19 -1.54 -19.17 -17.13
N GLN A 20 -0.22 -19.04 -17.30
CA GLN A 20 0.47 -17.76 -17.34
C GLN A 20 -0.05 -16.89 -18.49
N HIS A 21 -0.31 -15.63 -18.20
CA HIS A 21 -0.65 -14.62 -19.21
C HIS A 21 -0.15 -13.25 -18.77
N ILE A 22 -0.04 -12.30 -19.71
CA ILE A 22 0.27 -10.90 -19.41
C ILE A 22 -1.00 -10.04 -19.57
N ARG A 23 -1.13 -9.00 -18.76
CA ARG A 23 -2.21 -8.00 -18.84
C ARG A 23 -1.60 -6.60 -18.99
N TYR A 24 -2.13 -5.82 -19.92
CA TYR A 24 -1.68 -4.46 -20.18
C TYR A 24 -2.30 -3.45 -19.22
N ASN A 25 -1.52 -2.45 -18.82
CA ASN A 25 -1.91 -1.34 -17.98
C ASN A 25 -1.97 -0.04 -18.80
N PRO A 26 -3.16 0.45 -19.17
CA PRO A 26 -3.29 1.58 -20.07
C PRO A 26 -2.87 2.91 -19.41
N LEU A 27 -2.92 3.03 -18.08
CA LEU A 27 -2.40 4.21 -17.37
C LEU A 27 -0.87 4.29 -17.45
N ARG A 28 -0.19 3.15 -17.32
CA ARG A 28 1.28 3.09 -17.21
C ARG A 28 2.04 2.76 -18.48
N ASP A 29 1.37 2.31 -19.55
CA ASP A 29 2.04 1.77 -20.74
C ASP A 29 2.97 0.59 -20.39
N ASP A 30 2.54 -0.26 -19.44
CA ASP A 30 3.30 -1.42 -18.94
C ASP A 30 2.47 -2.72 -18.88
N TRP A 31 3.15 -3.85 -18.60
CA TRP A 31 2.58 -5.20 -18.64
C TRP A 31 2.82 -5.97 -17.33
N VAL A 32 1.77 -6.59 -16.81
CA VAL A 32 1.78 -7.38 -15.58
C VAL A 32 1.66 -8.87 -15.89
N LEU A 33 2.60 -9.69 -15.40
CA LEU A 33 2.59 -11.15 -15.52
C LEU A 33 1.69 -11.79 -14.45
N VAL A 34 0.65 -12.50 -14.89
CA VAL A 34 -0.32 -13.18 -14.03
C VAL A 34 -0.02 -14.68 -14.01
N SER A 35 0.25 -15.25 -12.83
CA SER A 35 0.61 -16.66 -12.64
C SER A 35 -0.23 -17.30 -11.51
N ALA A 36 -1.52 -17.51 -11.76
CA ALA A 36 -2.54 -17.86 -10.74
C ALA A 36 -2.23 -19.11 -9.89
N HIS A 37 -1.43 -20.05 -10.39
CA HIS A 37 -1.07 -21.26 -9.67
C HIS A 37 0.03 -21.05 -8.60
N ARG A 38 0.74 -19.91 -8.58
CA ARG A 38 1.89 -19.70 -7.65
C ARG A 38 1.50 -19.64 -6.18
N MET A 39 0.23 -19.36 -5.86
CA MET A 39 -0.32 -19.50 -4.51
C MET A 39 -0.17 -20.93 -3.95
N LYS A 40 -0.15 -21.96 -4.81
CA LYS A 40 0.07 -23.37 -4.42
C LYS A 40 1.51 -23.66 -3.96
N ARG A 41 2.47 -22.73 -4.14
CA ARG A 41 3.85 -22.88 -3.66
C ARG A 41 3.92 -22.75 -2.13
N PRO A 42 4.57 -23.69 -1.40
CA PRO A 42 4.81 -23.55 0.04
C PRO A 42 5.57 -22.26 0.37
N TRP A 43 5.17 -21.56 1.43
CA TRP A 43 5.89 -20.41 1.97
C TRP A 43 6.76 -20.84 3.16
N GLN A 44 8.05 -20.54 3.09
CA GLN A 44 9.04 -20.74 4.15
C GLN A 44 9.89 -19.46 4.36
N GLY A 45 9.40 -18.32 3.85
CA GLY A 45 10.07 -17.03 3.97
C GLY A 45 9.68 -16.28 5.25
N GLN A 46 9.98 -14.99 5.28
CA GLN A 46 9.63 -14.09 6.38
C GLN A 46 8.15 -14.18 6.75
N VAL A 47 7.89 -14.21 8.06
CA VAL A 47 6.57 -14.10 8.67
C VAL A 47 6.59 -12.80 9.47
N GLU A 48 5.75 -11.85 9.09
CA GLU A 48 5.69 -10.55 9.73
C GLU A 48 5.06 -10.65 11.12
N LYS A 49 5.50 -9.80 12.05
CA LYS A 49 4.94 -9.75 13.40
C LYS A 49 3.51 -9.17 13.35
N PRO A 50 2.59 -9.60 14.24
CA PRO A 50 1.33 -8.90 14.45
C PRO A 50 1.53 -7.42 14.74
N VAL A 51 0.58 -6.59 14.31
CA VAL A 51 0.56 -5.16 14.64
C VAL A 51 0.42 -5.00 16.16
N GLN A 52 1.06 -3.98 16.71
CA GLN A 52 1.07 -3.72 18.15
C GLN A 52 -0.32 -3.19 18.56
N GLU A 53 -1.07 -3.97 19.35
CA GLU A 53 -2.48 -3.69 19.68
C GLU A 53 -2.67 -2.48 20.61
N ASP A 54 -1.71 -2.21 21.49
CA ASP A 54 -1.78 -1.16 22.52
C ASP A 54 -1.16 0.18 22.03
N VAL A 55 -1.88 0.94 21.20
CA VAL A 55 -1.52 2.35 20.90
C VAL A 55 -2.25 3.27 21.90
N PRO A 56 -1.54 4.13 22.66
CA PRO A 56 -2.19 5.05 23.60
C PRO A 56 -2.92 6.16 22.85
N ARG A 57 -4.19 6.40 23.21
CA ARG A 57 -5.05 7.44 22.60
C ARG A 57 -4.39 8.82 22.52
N HIS A 58 -3.77 9.25 23.62
CA HIS A 58 -2.94 10.44 23.67
C HIS A 58 -1.59 10.06 24.28
N ASP A 59 -0.52 10.59 23.70
CA ASP A 59 0.84 10.48 24.18
C ASP A 59 1.51 11.85 24.00
N PRO A 60 1.86 12.57 25.08
CA PRO A 60 2.47 13.90 24.99
C PRO A 60 3.90 13.88 24.43
N SER A 61 4.52 12.69 24.29
CA SER A 61 5.81 12.50 23.63
C SER A 61 5.69 12.20 22.12
N ASN A 62 4.48 11.90 21.63
CA ASN A 62 4.24 11.72 20.19
C ASN A 62 4.06 13.11 19.52
N PRO A 63 4.95 13.52 18.59
CA PRO A 63 4.93 14.87 18.00
C PRO A 63 3.76 15.14 17.04
N LEU A 64 2.84 14.18 16.84
CA LEU A 64 1.59 14.39 16.11
C LEU A 64 0.38 14.67 17.02
N CYS A 65 0.45 14.36 18.32
CA CYS A 65 -0.65 14.59 19.25
C CYS A 65 -0.94 16.09 19.47
N PRO A 66 -2.19 16.45 19.86
CA PRO A 66 -2.51 17.75 20.43
C PRO A 66 -1.64 18.07 21.65
N GLY A 67 -1.22 19.33 21.81
CA GLY A 67 -0.38 19.80 22.92
C GLY A 67 1.07 19.29 22.94
N ALA A 68 1.45 18.36 22.05
CA ALA A 68 2.80 17.81 22.00
C ALA A 68 3.81 18.79 21.38
N THR A 69 5.08 18.70 21.78
CA THR A 69 6.18 19.48 21.19
C THR A 69 6.86 18.69 20.07
N ARG A 70 7.07 19.31 18.91
CA ARG A 70 7.69 18.67 17.75
C ARG A 70 9.21 18.89 17.68
N ALA A 71 9.85 18.32 16.66
CA ALA A 71 11.31 18.32 16.49
C ALA A 71 11.90 19.72 16.33
N ASN A 72 11.15 20.68 15.77
CA ASN A 72 11.55 22.09 15.67
C ASN A 72 11.17 22.94 16.91
N GLY A 73 10.73 22.32 18.01
CA GLY A 73 10.35 23.01 19.24
C GLY A 73 8.99 23.73 19.21
N LYS A 74 8.25 23.67 18.09
CA LYS A 74 6.86 24.17 18.05
C LYS A 74 5.95 23.21 18.83
N VAL A 75 4.99 23.77 19.56
CA VAL A 75 3.92 23.02 20.24
C VAL A 75 2.72 22.93 19.29
N ASN A 76 2.13 21.74 19.15
CA ASN A 76 0.90 21.55 18.41
C ASN A 76 -0.28 22.19 19.16
N PRO A 77 -1.25 22.81 18.46
CA PRO A 77 -2.46 23.32 19.11
C PRO A 77 -3.28 22.17 19.73
N GLU A 78 -4.19 22.51 20.65
CA GLU A 78 -5.24 21.60 21.09
C GLU A 78 -6.31 21.50 19.98
N TYR A 79 -6.04 20.68 18.97
CA TYR A 79 -6.91 20.51 17.80
C TYR A 79 -7.94 19.39 18.03
N GLU A 80 -9.16 19.56 17.50
CA GLU A 80 -10.29 18.63 17.74
C GLU A 80 -10.60 17.73 16.52
N SER A 81 -9.96 17.96 15.37
CA SER A 81 -10.25 17.26 14.10
C SER A 81 -8.96 17.08 13.29
N THR A 82 -8.93 17.52 12.02
CA THR A 82 -7.69 17.56 11.21
C THR A 82 -6.75 18.66 11.68
N PHE A 83 -5.43 18.41 11.57
CA PHE A 83 -4.39 19.40 11.83
C PHE A 83 -3.28 19.28 10.78
N VAL A 84 -2.91 20.41 10.17
CA VAL A 84 -1.91 20.46 9.10
C VAL A 84 -0.74 21.33 9.54
N PHE A 85 0.48 20.87 9.23
CA PHE A 85 1.71 21.65 9.42
C PHE A 85 2.77 21.30 8.37
N ASP A 86 3.66 22.24 8.08
CA ASP A 86 4.82 21.99 7.22
C ASP A 86 5.76 21.01 7.91
N ASN A 87 6.19 19.97 7.20
CA ASN A 87 6.96 18.86 7.75
C ASN A 87 8.29 19.38 8.31
N ASP A 88 8.59 19.03 9.57
CA ASP A 88 9.83 19.43 10.25
C ASP A 88 11.10 18.82 9.59
N PHE A 89 10.95 17.81 8.72
CA PHE A 89 11.98 17.22 7.88
C PHE A 89 11.47 17.10 6.42
N PRO A 90 11.45 18.19 5.64
CA PRO A 90 10.87 18.20 4.31
C PRO A 90 11.74 17.47 3.28
N ALA A 91 11.11 16.88 2.27
CA ALA A 91 11.79 16.28 1.10
C ALA A 91 11.90 17.26 -0.09
N LEU A 92 11.20 18.39 -0.02
CA LEU A 92 11.20 19.49 -0.97
C LEU A 92 11.11 20.81 -0.19
N GLU A 93 11.97 21.76 -0.52
CA GLU A 93 11.99 23.12 0.06
C GLU A 93 11.64 24.15 -1.03
N PRO A 94 10.98 25.28 -0.71
CA PRO A 94 10.45 26.19 -1.72
C PRO A 94 11.54 27.05 -2.37
N ASP A 95 12.66 27.26 -1.67
CA ASP A 95 13.81 28.08 -2.03
C ASP A 95 15.08 27.24 -2.30
N ALA A 96 14.92 25.93 -2.53
CA ALA A 96 16.00 25.04 -2.93
C ALA A 96 16.72 25.57 -4.19
N PRO A 97 18.08 25.61 -4.21
CA PRO A 97 18.84 26.22 -5.30
C PRO A 97 18.72 25.44 -6.61
N GLU A 98 18.77 26.15 -7.73
CA GLU A 98 18.92 25.54 -9.04
C GLU A 98 20.22 24.72 -9.13
N PRO A 99 20.19 23.47 -9.62
CA PRO A 99 21.38 22.66 -9.78
C PRO A 99 22.22 23.12 -10.98
N ASP A 100 23.51 22.80 -10.96
CA ASP A 100 24.41 23.07 -12.09
C ASP A 100 23.87 22.48 -13.41
N VAL A 101 23.98 23.27 -14.49
CA VAL A 101 23.58 22.85 -15.83
C VAL A 101 24.58 21.82 -16.34
N GLY A 102 24.14 20.56 -16.39
CA GLY A 102 24.95 19.46 -16.90
C GLY A 102 25.42 19.66 -18.34
N ASP A 103 26.70 19.41 -18.58
CA ASP A 103 27.39 19.62 -19.86
C ASP A 103 27.12 18.53 -20.91
N HIS A 104 26.53 17.40 -20.48
CA HIS A 104 26.43 16.19 -21.28
C HIS A 104 25.03 15.53 -21.20
N PRO A 105 24.45 15.00 -22.30
CA PRO A 105 23.09 14.46 -22.32
C PRO A 105 22.78 13.32 -21.34
N LEU A 106 23.80 12.60 -20.84
CA LEU A 106 23.66 11.53 -19.83
C LEU A 106 23.69 12.04 -18.38
N PHE A 107 24.15 13.27 -18.13
CA PHE A 107 24.34 13.84 -16.79
C PHE A 107 23.47 15.08 -16.64
N ARG A 108 22.15 14.86 -16.48
CA ARG A 108 21.14 15.93 -16.47
C ARG A 108 20.48 16.06 -15.10
N SER A 109 20.66 17.22 -14.48
CA SER A 109 19.92 17.68 -13.31
C SER A 109 18.78 18.62 -13.71
N ALA A 110 17.83 18.85 -12.81
CA ALA A 110 16.75 19.83 -12.96
C ALA A 110 16.28 20.30 -11.57
N SER A 111 15.66 21.49 -11.51
CA SER A 111 15.06 22.05 -10.29
C SER A 111 14.10 21.08 -9.60
N ALA A 112 14.12 21.10 -8.26
CA ALA A 112 13.23 20.31 -7.41
C ALA A 112 12.82 21.13 -6.17
N GLN A 113 11.97 22.14 -6.39
CA GLN A 113 11.41 22.98 -5.32
C GLN A 113 9.99 22.52 -4.98
N GLY A 114 9.54 22.80 -3.75
CA GLY A 114 8.23 22.37 -3.30
C GLY A 114 7.94 22.63 -1.84
N VAL A 115 6.87 22.02 -1.34
CA VAL A 115 6.50 22.02 0.08
C VAL A 115 6.01 20.62 0.48
N CYS A 116 6.54 20.09 1.58
CA CYS A 116 6.02 18.90 2.22
C CYS A 116 5.21 19.28 3.48
N LYS A 117 3.93 18.94 3.53
CA LYS A 117 3.08 19.06 4.73
C LYS A 117 2.73 17.68 5.30
N VAL A 118 2.54 17.63 6.61
CA VAL A 118 1.92 16.52 7.35
C VAL A 118 0.51 16.95 7.74
N MET A 119 -0.45 16.03 7.64
CA MET A 119 -1.84 16.27 8.01
C MET A 119 -2.36 15.13 8.89
N CYS A 120 -2.54 15.40 10.18
CA CYS A 120 -3.23 14.49 11.10
C CYS A 120 -4.73 14.43 10.76
N PHE A 121 -5.32 13.24 10.85
CA PHE A 121 -6.74 13.02 10.55
C PHE A 121 -7.65 13.27 11.76
N HIS A 122 -7.17 12.96 12.97
CA HIS A 122 -7.96 12.95 14.20
C HIS A 122 -7.04 13.12 15.41
N PRO A 123 -7.42 13.85 16.49
CA PRO A 123 -6.58 14.06 17.68
C PRO A 123 -6.25 12.82 18.53
N TRP A 124 -6.65 11.61 18.11
CA TRP A 124 -6.54 10.37 18.88
C TRP A 124 -5.72 9.35 18.10
N SER A 125 -4.62 8.88 18.69
CA SER A 125 -3.66 7.96 18.04
C SER A 125 -4.16 6.52 17.94
N ASP A 126 -5.20 6.14 18.69
CA ASP A 126 -5.87 4.84 18.61
C ASP A 126 -6.95 4.78 17.51
N MET A 127 -7.16 5.87 16.76
CA MET A 127 -8.11 5.93 15.65
C MET A 127 -7.46 5.61 14.30
N THR A 128 -8.25 5.08 13.37
CA THR A 128 -7.90 4.96 11.95
C THR A 128 -9.15 5.25 11.10
N LEU A 129 -8.97 5.58 9.81
CA LEU A 129 -10.08 5.90 8.89
C LEU A 129 -11.27 4.90 8.91
N PRO A 130 -11.09 3.55 8.93
CA PRO A 130 -12.24 2.64 9.03
C PRO A 130 -12.98 2.70 10.36
N LEU A 131 -12.36 3.20 11.44
CA LEU A 131 -13.00 3.38 12.75
C LEU A 131 -13.72 4.73 12.87
N MET A 132 -13.14 5.81 12.33
CA MET A 132 -13.66 7.19 12.34
C MET A 132 -15.11 7.32 11.86
N ALA A 133 -15.88 8.25 12.43
CA ALA A 133 -17.24 8.53 12.00
C ALA A 133 -17.28 9.20 10.62
N LEU A 134 -18.41 9.09 9.90
CA LEU A 134 -18.53 9.68 8.56
C LEU A 134 -18.25 11.20 8.51
N PRO A 135 -18.67 12.03 9.49
CA PRO A 135 -18.30 13.45 9.52
C PRO A 135 -16.80 13.71 9.70
N GLU A 136 -16.10 12.84 10.45
CA GLU A 136 -14.64 12.95 10.67
C GLU A 136 -13.88 12.63 9.38
N ILE A 137 -14.30 11.58 8.65
CA ILE A 137 -13.72 11.23 7.33
C ILE A 137 -14.06 12.31 6.29
N ARG A 138 -15.27 12.90 6.36
CA ARG A 138 -15.66 14.05 5.52
C ARG A 138 -14.76 15.26 5.76
N ALA A 139 -14.42 15.56 7.02
CA ALA A 139 -13.46 16.63 7.37
C ALA A 139 -12.04 16.37 6.83
N VAL A 140 -11.58 15.11 6.79
CA VAL A 140 -10.34 14.70 6.11
C VAL A 140 -10.40 15.00 4.61
N ILE A 141 -11.51 14.64 3.95
CA ILE A 141 -11.72 14.88 2.51
C ILE A 141 -11.78 16.37 2.18
N ASP A 142 -12.49 17.17 2.98
CA ASP A 142 -12.50 18.63 2.79
C ASP A 142 -11.12 19.24 3.00
N LYS A 143 -10.33 18.77 3.97
CA LYS A 143 -8.95 19.25 4.16
C LYS A 143 -8.03 18.87 2.99
N TRP A 144 -8.21 17.71 2.38
CA TRP A 144 -7.51 17.37 1.12
C TRP A 144 -7.89 18.31 -0.03
N ALA A 145 -9.17 18.68 -0.14
CA ALA A 145 -9.63 19.62 -1.17
C ALA A 145 -9.07 21.04 -0.93
N GLU A 146 -9.05 21.51 0.32
CA GLU A 146 -8.42 22.79 0.70
C GLU A 146 -6.93 22.82 0.34
N LEU A 147 -6.16 21.79 0.71
CA LEU A 147 -4.72 21.73 0.42
C LEU A 147 -4.41 21.59 -1.08
N ALA A 148 -5.29 20.93 -1.84
CA ALA A 148 -5.20 20.88 -3.30
C ALA A 148 -5.43 22.27 -3.96
N VAL A 149 -6.23 23.13 -3.34
CA VAL A 149 -6.42 24.53 -3.78
C VAL A 149 -5.27 25.43 -3.30
N GLU A 150 -4.85 25.35 -2.04
CA GLU A 150 -3.73 26.13 -1.47
C GLU A 150 -2.45 25.92 -2.27
N LEU A 151 -2.02 24.66 -2.39
CA LEU A 151 -0.75 24.32 -3.02
C LEU A 151 -0.85 24.33 -4.55
N GLY A 152 -2.02 23.97 -5.09
CA GLY A 152 -2.31 23.98 -6.53
C GLY A 152 -2.44 25.39 -7.13
N ALA A 153 -2.46 26.45 -6.32
CA ALA A 153 -2.30 27.81 -6.82
C ALA A 153 -0.88 28.11 -7.33
N THR A 154 0.14 27.40 -6.80
CA THR A 154 1.56 27.64 -7.08
C THR A 154 2.20 26.48 -7.85
N TYR A 155 1.94 25.25 -7.42
CA TYR A 155 2.66 24.07 -7.89
C TYR A 155 1.88 23.29 -8.96
N PRO A 156 2.53 22.77 -10.02
CA PRO A 156 1.88 21.95 -11.04
C PRO A 156 1.35 20.60 -10.53
N TRP A 157 1.94 20.05 -9.46
CA TRP A 157 1.47 18.80 -8.84
C TRP A 157 1.34 18.94 -7.33
N VAL A 158 0.29 18.34 -6.76
CA VAL A 158 0.02 18.26 -5.32
C VAL A 158 -0.31 16.81 -4.99
N GLN A 159 0.67 16.06 -4.48
CA GLN A 159 0.51 14.65 -4.14
C GLN A 159 0.00 14.49 -2.72
N VAL A 160 -1.30 14.17 -2.56
CA VAL A 160 -1.87 13.66 -1.31
C VAL A 160 -1.60 12.16 -1.22
N PHE A 161 -1.03 11.67 -0.11
CA PHE A 161 -0.79 10.24 0.11
C PHE A 161 -0.73 9.84 1.60
N GLU A 162 -1.24 8.64 1.93
CA GLU A 162 -1.13 8.00 3.25
C GLU A 162 -0.26 6.74 3.15
N ASN A 163 0.58 6.49 4.16
CA ASN A 163 1.26 5.22 4.38
C ASN A 163 0.77 4.63 5.72
N LYS A 164 -0.14 3.66 5.67
CA LYS A 164 -0.70 3.00 6.86
C LYS A 164 0.17 1.81 7.29
N GLY A 165 0.68 1.87 8.53
CA GLY A 165 1.35 0.76 9.21
C GLY A 165 2.85 0.57 8.87
N ALA A 166 3.59 0.00 9.82
CA ALA A 166 5.05 -0.14 9.76
C ALA A 166 5.55 -0.96 8.54
N MET A 167 4.73 -1.87 8.01
CA MET A 167 5.05 -2.66 6.81
C MET A 167 5.26 -1.80 5.55
N MET A 168 4.71 -0.58 5.54
CA MET A 168 4.82 0.44 4.49
C MET A 168 5.79 1.58 4.88
N GLY A 169 6.64 1.37 5.89
CA GLY A 169 7.64 2.35 6.35
C GLY A 169 7.10 3.45 7.26
N CYS A 170 5.83 3.39 7.68
CA CYS A 170 5.26 4.36 8.60
C CYS A 170 5.77 4.14 10.03
N SER A 171 6.44 5.15 10.60
CA SER A 171 7.12 5.08 11.89
C SER A 171 6.33 5.63 13.08
N ASN A 172 5.20 6.32 12.83
CA ASN A 172 4.34 6.89 13.85
C ASN A 172 2.91 6.33 13.69
N PRO A 173 2.30 5.74 14.74
CA PRO A 173 0.99 5.10 14.64
C PRO A 173 -0.19 6.09 14.56
N HIS A 174 0.01 7.36 14.90
CA HIS A 174 -1.06 8.37 14.90
C HIS A 174 -1.60 8.60 13.48
N PRO A 175 -2.94 8.68 13.27
CA PRO A 175 -3.54 8.69 11.95
C PRO A 175 -3.24 9.98 11.18
N HIS A 176 -2.49 9.88 10.07
CA HIS A 176 -2.09 11.03 9.27
C HIS A 176 -1.84 10.66 7.80
N CYS A 177 -1.91 11.66 6.92
CA CYS A 177 -1.34 11.62 5.58
C CYS A 177 -0.22 12.65 5.44
N GLN A 178 0.43 12.65 4.27
CA GLN A 178 1.33 13.70 3.81
C GLN A 178 0.76 14.33 2.54
N VAL A 179 1.13 15.60 2.31
CA VAL A 179 0.84 16.31 1.07
C VAL A 179 2.14 16.94 0.58
N TRP A 180 2.66 16.47 -0.55
CA TRP A 180 3.88 16.99 -1.16
C TRP A 180 3.54 17.70 -2.46
N ALA A 181 3.83 18.99 -2.55
CA ALA A 181 3.67 19.77 -3.77
C ALA A 181 5.04 20.06 -4.41
N SER A 182 5.13 19.97 -5.74
CA SER A 182 6.41 20.03 -6.48
C SER A 182 6.35 20.94 -7.71
N ASN A 183 7.43 21.67 -8.00
CA ASN A 183 7.55 22.54 -9.18
C ASN A 183 7.67 21.76 -10.52
N PHE A 184 7.71 20.43 -10.47
CA PHE A 184 7.69 19.50 -11.59
C PHE A 184 6.50 18.51 -11.49
N LEU A 185 6.12 17.91 -12.62
CA LEU A 185 5.23 16.73 -12.65
C LEU A 185 6.04 15.46 -12.33
N PRO A 186 5.71 14.69 -11.27
CA PRO A 186 6.37 13.43 -10.98
C PRO A 186 6.25 12.40 -12.12
N ASN A 187 7.09 11.36 -12.09
CA ASN A 187 7.13 10.33 -13.13
C ASN A 187 5.76 9.73 -13.45
N GLU A 188 4.97 9.44 -12.42
CA GLU A 188 3.64 8.82 -12.54
C GLU A 188 2.60 9.80 -13.08
N ALA A 189 2.55 11.03 -12.56
CA ALA A 189 1.69 12.11 -13.05
C ALA A 189 1.91 12.40 -14.55
N ARG A 190 3.19 12.48 -14.96
CA ARG A 190 3.58 12.69 -16.37
C ARG A 190 3.19 11.51 -17.27
N LEU A 191 3.26 10.29 -16.74
CA LEU A 191 2.93 9.07 -17.45
C LEU A 191 1.41 8.95 -17.67
N GLU A 192 0.63 9.18 -16.61
CA GLU A 192 -0.83 9.16 -16.66
C GLU A 192 -1.42 10.36 -17.44
N ASP A 193 -0.80 11.54 -17.42
CA ASP A 193 -1.23 12.64 -18.30
C ASP A 193 -1.10 12.23 -19.77
N ARG A 194 0.08 11.72 -20.16
CA ARG A 194 0.37 11.26 -21.53
C ARG A 194 -0.67 10.23 -21.98
N THR A 195 -0.80 9.13 -21.24
CA THR A 195 -1.62 7.97 -21.67
C THR A 195 -3.11 8.29 -21.68
N GLN A 196 -3.63 9.04 -20.71
CA GLN A 196 -5.02 9.50 -20.73
C GLN A 196 -5.28 10.49 -21.89
N ARG A 197 -4.35 11.42 -22.16
CA ARG A 197 -4.45 12.39 -23.26
C ARG A 197 -4.37 11.71 -24.64
N GLU A 198 -3.56 10.66 -24.77
CA GLU A 198 -3.49 9.81 -25.96
C GLU A 198 -4.78 8.99 -26.16
N HIS A 199 -5.33 8.39 -25.10
CA HIS A 199 -6.62 7.68 -25.16
C HIS A 199 -7.78 8.61 -25.55
N LEU A 200 -7.88 9.81 -24.95
CA LEU A 200 -8.91 10.79 -25.32
C LEU A 200 -8.81 11.17 -26.80
N ARG A 201 -7.60 11.40 -27.32
CA ARG A 201 -7.37 11.71 -28.74
C ARG A 201 -7.74 10.57 -29.68
N ALA A 202 -7.54 9.31 -29.26
CA ALA A 202 -7.81 8.13 -30.08
C ALA A 202 -9.28 7.66 -30.03
N HIS A 203 -9.95 7.83 -28.89
CA HIS A 203 -11.27 7.23 -28.60
C HIS A 203 -12.39 8.25 -28.32
N GLY A 204 -12.06 9.53 -28.12
CA GLY A 204 -13.04 10.59 -27.89
C GLY A 204 -13.72 10.56 -26.51
N GLN A 205 -13.24 9.73 -25.57
CA GLN A 205 -13.73 9.64 -24.19
C GLN A 205 -12.57 9.54 -23.19
N PRO A 206 -12.70 10.01 -21.93
CA PRO A 206 -11.66 9.87 -20.92
C PRO A 206 -11.48 8.40 -20.52
N MET A 207 -10.22 7.91 -20.53
CA MET A 207 -9.87 6.50 -20.33
C MET A 207 -10.53 5.86 -19.10
N LEU A 208 -10.41 6.52 -17.94
CA LEU A 208 -10.91 5.95 -16.68
C LEU A 208 -12.44 6.07 -16.53
N LEU A 209 -13.08 7.00 -17.24
CA LEU A 209 -14.55 7.11 -17.28
C LEU A 209 -15.14 5.95 -18.09
N GLU A 210 -14.52 5.63 -19.24
CA GLU A 210 -14.86 4.45 -20.02
C GLU A 210 -14.60 3.16 -19.21
N TYR A 211 -13.44 3.05 -18.56
CA TYR A 211 -13.07 1.89 -17.75
C TYR A 211 -14.02 1.66 -16.57
N GLY A 212 -14.34 2.71 -15.80
CA GLY A 212 -15.30 2.64 -14.69
C GLY A 212 -16.69 2.20 -15.15
N ARG A 213 -17.17 2.71 -16.30
CA ARG A 213 -18.43 2.26 -16.92
C ARG A 213 -18.39 0.78 -17.30
N LEU A 214 -17.27 0.29 -17.84
CA LEU A 214 -17.11 -1.12 -18.22
C LEU A 214 -17.07 -2.05 -17.00
N GLU A 215 -16.39 -1.68 -15.91
CA GLU A 215 -16.36 -2.50 -14.70
C GLU A 215 -17.70 -2.48 -13.95
N ALA A 216 -18.40 -1.35 -13.90
CA ALA A 216 -19.76 -1.28 -13.36
C ALA A 216 -20.77 -2.15 -14.15
N GLN A 217 -20.53 -2.37 -15.44
CA GLN A 217 -21.32 -3.28 -16.28
C GLN A 217 -20.93 -4.76 -16.10
N ARG A 218 -19.63 -5.08 -15.97
CA ARG A 218 -19.13 -6.47 -15.84
C ARG A 218 -19.25 -7.04 -14.43
N LYS A 219 -19.02 -6.20 -13.41
CA LYS A 219 -18.99 -6.52 -11.96
C LYS A 219 -17.99 -7.59 -11.48
N GLU A 220 -17.30 -8.30 -12.37
CA GLU A 220 -16.26 -9.30 -12.09
C GLU A 220 -15.17 -8.85 -11.10
N ARG A 221 -14.83 -7.55 -11.12
CA ARG A 221 -13.77 -6.90 -10.34
C ARG A 221 -14.29 -5.81 -9.39
N LEU A 222 -15.61 -5.75 -9.18
CA LEU A 222 -16.26 -4.78 -8.30
C LEU A 222 -16.11 -5.18 -6.82
N VAL A 223 -15.70 -4.23 -5.98
CA VAL A 223 -15.48 -4.41 -4.53
C VAL A 223 -16.55 -3.70 -3.71
N VAL A 224 -16.82 -2.43 -4.02
CA VAL A 224 -17.94 -1.62 -3.48
C VAL A 224 -18.37 -0.62 -4.57
N GLU A 225 -19.65 -0.31 -4.65
CA GLU A 225 -20.16 0.89 -5.34
C GLU A 225 -21.17 1.61 -4.46
N ASN A 226 -21.34 2.91 -4.69
CA ASN A 226 -22.50 3.68 -4.21
C ASN A 226 -23.03 4.57 -5.36
N THR A 227 -23.76 5.63 -5.04
CA THR A 227 -24.33 6.56 -6.03
C THR A 227 -23.26 7.11 -6.97
N ASP A 228 -22.18 7.66 -6.39
CA ASP A 228 -21.22 8.52 -7.09
C ASP A 228 -19.84 7.89 -7.24
N TRP A 229 -19.54 6.79 -6.54
CA TRP A 229 -18.22 6.15 -6.53
C TRP A 229 -18.25 4.66 -6.84
N LEU A 230 -17.11 4.19 -7.35
CA LEU A 230 -16.84 2.81 -7.76
C LEU A 230 -15.45 2.39 -7.23
N VAL A 231 -15.37 1.27 -6.52
CA VAL A 231 -14.10 0.64 -6.13
C VAL A 231 -13.95 -0.69 -6.85
N VAL A 232 -12.85 -0.84 -7.59
CA VAL A 232 -12.53 -2.07 -8.33
C VAL A 232 -11.15 -2.60 -7.96
N VAL A 233 -10.93 -3.90 -8.14
CA VAL A 233 -9.58 -4.46 -8.29
C VAL A 233 -9.19 -4.26 -9.76
N PRO A 234 -8.29 -3.31 -10.12
CA PRO A 234 -8.08 -2.97 -11.52
C PRO A 234 -7.60 -4.19 -12.32
N TYR A 235 -7.99 -4.29 -13.59
CA TYR A 235 -7.67 -5.43 -14.47
C TYR A 235 -6.15 -5.69 -14.57
N TRP A 236 -5.37 -4.63 -14.43
CA TRP A 236 -3.90 -4.56 -14.41
C TRP A 236 -3.28 -4.40 -13.01
N ALA A 237 -4.01 -4.73 -11.94
CA ALA A 237 -3.51 -4.67 -10.57
C ALA A 237 -2.16 -5.39 -10.41
N VAL A 238 -1.20 -4.81 -9.71
CA VAL A 238 0.10 -5.42 -9.37
C VAL A 238 0.12 -5.95 -7.95
N TRP A 239 -0.36 -5.16 -6.98
CA TRP A 239 -0.45 -5.58 -5.58
C TRP A 239 -1.62 -6.56 -5.36
N PRO A 240 -1.55 -7.46 -4.36
CA PRO A 240 -2.46 -8.61 -4.31
C PRO A 240 -3.92 -8.17 -4.20
N PHE A 241 -4.21 -7.32 -3.20
CA PHE A 241 -5.51 -6.72 -2.94
C PHE A 241 -5.57 -5.24 -3.39
N GLN A 242 -4.84 -4.88 -4.45
CA GLN A 242 -4.87 -3.52 -5.01
C GLN A 242 -6.30 -3.10 -5.34
N THR A 243 -6.67 -1.86 -5.02
CA THR A 243 -7.91 -1.27 -5.54
C THR A 243 -7.68 0.09 -6.17
N LEU A 244 -8.62 0.46 -7.04
CA LEU A 244 -8.73 1.74 -7.71
C LEU A 244 -10.13 2.29 -7.39
N LEU A 245 -10.17 3.48 -6.80
CA LEU A 245 -11.38 4.21 -6.42
C LEU A 245 -11.61 5.34 -7.43
N LEU A 246 -12.77 5.31 -8.09
CA LEU A 246 -13.15 6.18 -9.20
C LEU A 246 -14.48 6.89 -8.91
N PRO A 247 -14.63 8.19 -9.24
CA PRO A 247 -15.94 8.81 -9.34
C PRO A 247 -16.66 8.32 -10.60
N ARG A 248 -17.99 8.30 -10.55
CA ARG A 248 -18.89 7.91 -11.64
C ARG A 248 -19.26 9.09 -12.53
N ARG A 249 -19.19 10.32 -11.99
CA ARG A 249 -19.20 11.58 -12.76
C ARG A 249 -17.79 11.82 -13.32
N HIS A 250 -17.69 12.54 -14.45
CA HIS A 250 -16.43 13.10 -14.89
C HIS A 250 -16.01 14.26 -13.96
N VAL A 251 -14.95 14.03 -13.19
CA VAL A 251 -14.34 14.97 -12.24
C VAL A 251 -12.84 14.96 -12.48
N THR A 252 -12.18 16.12 -12.62
CA THR A 252 -10.75 16.17 -12.94
C THR A 252 -9.86 16.29 -11.70
N ARG A 253 -10.28 17.00 -10.65
CA ARG A 253 -9.50 17.24 -9.42
C ARG A 253 -10.35 17.10 -8.15
N LEU A 254 -9.72 16.94 -6.99
CA LEU A 254 -10.39 16.63 -5.71
C LEU A 254 -11.27 17.79 -5.24
N GLN A 255 -10.87 19.03 -5.49
CA GLN A 255 -11.67 20.22 -5.22
C GLN A 255 -12.93 20.34 -6.09
N ASP A 256 -12.99 19.66 -7.25
CA ASP A 256 -14.12 19.72 -8.19
C ASP A 256 -15.30 18.82 -7.76
N LEU A 257 -15.18 18.13 -6.62
CA LEU A 257 -16.22 17.31 -5.99
C LEU A 257 -17.26 18.17 -5.26
N SER A 258 -18.54 17.84 -5.47
CA SER A 258 -19.69 18.43 -4.75
C SER A 258 -19.71 18.03 -3.26
N ALA A 259 -20.57 18.65 -2.46
CA ALA A 259 -20.76 18.25 -1.06
C ALA A 259 -21.21 16.78 -0.94
N ASP A 260 -22.26 16.42 -1.68
CA ASP A 260 -22.83 15.07 -1.73
C ASP A 260 -21.78 14.02 -2.14
N GLU A 261 -20.95 14.33 -3.15
CA GLU A 261 -19.88 13.44 -3.61
C GLU A 261 -18.77 13.25 -2.57
N ARG A 262 -18.51 14.25 -1.71
CA ARG A 262 -17.56 14.13 -0.59
C ARG A 262 -18.12 13.31 0.58
N GLU A 263 -19.44 13.35 0.79
CA GLU A 263 -20.12 12.52 1.80
C GLU A 263 -20.22 11.05 1.35
N SER A 264 -20.54 10.82 0.08
CA SER A 264 -20.53 9.48 -0.49
C SER A 264 -19.10 8.93 -0.64
N LEU A 265 -18.09 9.80 -0.82
CA LEU A 265 -16.67 9.42 -0.73
C LEU A 265 -16.30 8.96 0.68
N ALA A 266 -16.68 9.71 1.73
CA ALA A 266 -16.46 9.31 3.12
C ALA A 266 -17.06 7.92 3.43
N SER A 267 -18.27 7.68 2.92
CA SER A 267 -18.99 6.40 3.06
C SER A 267 -18.32 5.22 2.34
N ILE A 268 -17.90 5.41 1.07
CA ILE A 268 -17.25 4.32 0.31
C ILE A 268 -15.84 4.04 0.83
N MET A 269 -15.09 5.06 1.26
CA MET A 269 -13.79 4.90 1.92
C MET A 269 -13.94 4.11 3.22
N LYS A 270 -14.88 4.46 4.10
CA LYS A 270 -15.12 3.70 5.35
C LYS A 270 -15.45 2.23 5.04
N SER A 271 -16.25 1.98 3.99
CA SER A 271 -16.64 0.63 3.56
C SER A 271 -15.47 -0.19 2.99
N LEU A 272 -14.64 0.42 2.14
CA LEU A 272 -13.43 -0.20 1.57
C LEU A 272 -12.41 -0.53 2.67
N LEU A 273 -12.10 0.44 3.53
CA LEU A 273 -11.11 0.25 4.58
C LEU A 273 -11.59 -0.74 5.66
N THR A 274 -12.89 -0.80 5.92
CA THR A 274 -13.51 -1.85 6.75
C THR A 274 -13.33 -3.24 6.12
N LYS A 275 -13.55 -3.36 4.80
CA LYS A 275 -13.33 -4.62 4.06
C LYS A 275 -11.86 -5.05 4.06
N TYR A 276 -10.92 -4.10 4.01
CA TYR A 276 -9.49 -4.39 4.14
C TYR A 276 -9.13 -4.89 5.55
N ASP A 277 -9.53 -4.17 6.61
CA ASP A 277 -9.18 -4.57 7.98
C ASP A 277 -9.82 -5.91 8.38
N ASN A 278 -11.06 -6.17 7.94
CA ASN A 278 -11.74 -7.46 8.13
C ASN A 278 -11.16 -8.62 7.28
N LEU A 279 -10.36 -8.37 6.23
CA LEU A 279 -9.87 -9.43 5.34
C LEU A 279 -8.92 -10.42 6.04
N PHE A 280 -8.12 -9.93 6.98
CA PHE A 280 -7.23 -10.74 7.83
C PHE A 280 -7.33 -10.37 9.32
N GLU A 281 -8.45 -9.75 9.73
CA GLU A 281 -8.78 -9.35 11.10
C GLU A 281 -7.70 -8.50 11.81
N ILE A 282 -7.07 -7.57 11.07
CA ILE A 282 -6.03 -6.66 11.58
C ILE A 282 -6.14 -5.27 10.96
N SER A 283 -5.51 -4.26 11.57
CA SER A 283 -5.29 -2.96 10.92
C SER A 283 -4.44 -3.15 9.65
N PHE A 284 -5.08 -3.12 8.49
CA PHE A 284 -4.51 -3.55 7.22
C PHE A 284 -3.57 -2.48 6.64
N PRO A 285 -2.30 -2.79 6.40
CA PRO A 285 -1.34 -1.83 5.88
C PRO A 285 -1.56 -1.55 4.39
N TYR A 286 -1.30 -0.32 3.96
CA TYR A 286 -1.28 0.09 2.55
C TYR A 286 -0.53 1.40 2.36
N SER A 287 -0.05 1.65 1.15
CA SER A 287 0.16 3.02 0.65
C SER A 287 -1.05 3.40 -0.20
N MET A 288 -1.58 4.61 -0.05
CA MET A 288 -2.62 5.14 -0.94
C MET A 288 -2.30 6.58 -1.34
N GLY A 289 -2.87 7.02 -2.46
CA GLY A 289 -2.73 8.41 -2.90
C GLY A 289 -3.75 8.79 -3.96
N TRP A 290 -4.00 10.09 -4.07
CA TRP A 290 -4.89 10.68 -5.06
C TRP A 290 -4.11 11.16 -6.28
N HIS A 291 -4.60 10.86 -7.47
CA HIS A 291 -4.15 11.45 -8.73
C HIS A 291 -5.33 12.22 -9.37
N GLY A 292 -5.04 13.36 -9.98
CA GLY A 292 -6.02 14.18 -10.70
C GLY A 292 -5.29 15.14 -11.64
N ALA A 293 -6.05 15.95 -12.39
CA ALA A 293 -5.48 16.86 -13.37
C ALA A 293 -4.45 17.84 -12.74
N PRO A 294 -3.30 18.08 -13.40
CA PRO A 294 -2.31 19.08 -13.00
C PRO A 294 -2.89 20.45 -12.65
N THR A 295 -2.17 21.17 -11.79
CA THR A 295 -2.55 22.46 -11.20
C THR A 295 -1.50 23.53 -11.52
N GLY A 296 -1.40 24.61 -10.75
CA GLY A 296 -0.49 25.73 -11.00
C GLY A 296 -0.68 26.29 -12.42
N PRO A 297 0.38 26.34 -13.26
CA PRO A 297 0.28 26.77 -14.66
C PRO A 297 -0.80 26.03 -15.49
N TYR A 298 -1.09 24.76 -15.16
CA TYR A 298 -2.04 23.92 -15.90
C TYR A 298 -3.52 24.18 -15.54
N LEU A 299 -3.82 25.07 -14.58
CA LEU A 299 -5.21 25.40 -14.22
C LEU A 299 -6.01 26.04 -15.37
N GLY A 300 -5.33 26.68 -16.32
CA GLY A 300 -5.94 27.26 -17.53
C GLY A 300 -5.97 26.33 -18.75
N GLU A 301 -5.44 25.10 -18.66
CA GLU A 301 -5.43 24.14 -19.77
C GLU A 301 -6.67 23.22 -19.78
N ASP A 302 -7.08 22.78 -20.97
CA ASP A 302 -8.02 21.67 -21.10
C ASP A 302 -7.38 20.37 -20.57
N CYS A 303 -7.91 19.94 -19.43
CA CYS A 303 -7.54 18.70 -18.76
C CYS A 303 -8.64 17.62 -18.86
N GLY A 304 -9.56 17.73 -19.82
CA GLY A 304 -10.71 16.83 -19.99
C GLY A 304 -10.35 15.35 -20.21
N HIS A 305 -9.08 15.02 -20.48
CA HIS A 305 -8.60 13.63 -20.53
C HIS A 305 -8.50 12.97 -19.16
N TRP A 306 -8.31 13.74 -18.08
CA TRP A 306 -8.18 13.23 -16.72
C TRP A 306 -9.50 12.76 -16.13
N LEU A 307 -9.40 11.74 -15.26
CA LEU A 307 -10.36 11.48 -14.19
C LEU A 307 -9.61 11.45 -12.85
N LEU A 308 -10.14 12.16 -11.85
CA LEU A 308 -9.74 12.04 -10.45
C LEU A 308 -9.85 10.57 -10.01
N HIS A 309 -8.82 10.05 -9.33
CA HIS A 309 -8.86 8.69 -8.81
C HIS A 309 -7.92 8.50 -7.61
N ALA A 310 -8.17 7.46 -6.81
CA ALA A 310 -7.26 7.03 -5.75
C ALA A 310 -6.81 5.59 -5.95
N HIS A 311 -5.50 5.35 -5.79
CA HIS A 311 -4.92 4.01 -5.77
C HIS A 311 -4.71 3.53 -4.33
N TYR A 312 -4.95 2.25 -4.06
CA TYR A 312 -4.57 1.58 -2.82
C TYR A 312 -3.63 0.40 -3.09
N TYR A 313 -2.44 0.42 -2.48
CA TYR A 313 -1.37 -0.55 -2.65
C TYR A 313 -1.06 -1.31 -1.34
N PRO A 314 -1.87 -2.31 -0.97
CA PRO A 314 -1.61 -3.14 0.21
C PRO A 314 -0.57 -4.24 -0.06
N PRO A 315 0.34 -4.53 0.90
CA PRO A 315 1.41 -5.50 0.71
C PRO A 315 0.98 -6.95 1.03
N LEU A 316 -0.08 -7.17 1.81
CA LEU A 316 -0.45 -8.50 2.30
C LEU A 316 -0.96 -9.41 1.17
N LEU A 317 -0.72 -10.72 1.30
CA LEU A 317 -0.96 -11.71 0.23
C LEU A 317 -1.72 -12.96 0.71
N ARG A 318 -1.33 -13.58 1.85
CA ARG A 318 -1.94 -14.85 2.31
C ARG A 318 -2.56 -14.80 3.70
N SER A 319 -2.14 -13.86 4.54
CA SER A 319 -2.57 -13.68 5.92
C SER A 319 -2.09 -12.32 6.42
N ALA A 320 -2.49 -11.97 7.65
CA ALA A 320 -1.94 -10.84 8.42
C ALA A 320 -0.40 -10.80 8.49
N SER A 321 0.27 -11.94 8.33
CA SER A 321 1.72 -12.10 8.51
C SER A 321 2.49 -12.47 7.23
N VAL A 322 1.83 -12.62 6.07
CA VAL A 322 2.48 -13.03 4.82
C VAL A 322 2.20 -12.02 3.71
N ARG A 323 3.22 -11.20 3.42
CA ARG A 323 3.23 -10.16 2.39
C ARG A 323 3.78 -10.63 1.04
N LYS A 324 3.44 -9.88 -0.01
CA LYS A 324 4.17 -9.83 -1.28
C LYS A 324 5.48 -9.05 -1.10
N PHE A 325 6.48 -9.45 -1.87
CA PHE A 325 7.75 -8.74 -2.06
C PHE A 325 7.87 -8.44 -3.56
N MET A 326 8.04 -7.16 -3.92
CA MET A 326 8.34 -6.72 -5.29
C MET A 326 9.87 -6.70 -5.45
N VAL A 327 10.45 -7.84 -5.85
CA VAL A 327 11.90 -8.06 -5.82
C VAL A 327 12.37 -8.90 -7.01
N GLY A 328 13.67 -8.83 -7.35
CA GLY A 328 14.28 -9.72 -8.34
C GLY A 328 13.68 -9.54 -9.73
N TYR A 329 12.82 -10.46 -10.17
CA TYR A 329 12.16 -10.36 -11.48
C TYR A 329 11.32 -9.08 -11.60
N GLU A 330 10.59 -8.69 -10.55
CA GLU A 330 9.80 -7.45 -10.55
C GLU A 330 10.65 -6.17 -10.49
N MET A 331 11.96 -6.27 -10.24
CA MET A 331 12.91 -5.13 -10.28
C MET A 331 13.75 -5.10 -11.57
N LEU A 332 13.83 -6.21 -12.31
CA LEU A 332 14.76 -6.39 -13.43
C LEU A 332 14.10 -6.78 -14.76
N ALA A 333 12.78 -7.04 -14.76
CA ALA A 333 12.02 -7.41 -15.96
C ALA A 333 10.63 -6.74 -15.97
N GLN A 334 9.65 -7.27 -15.24
CA GLN A 334 8.29 -6.73 -15.18
C GLN A 334 7.54 -7.16 -13.92
N ALA A 335 6.48 -6.42 -13.57
CA ALA A 335 5.61 -6.74 -12.43
C ALA A 335 4.93 -8.11 -12.57
N GLN A 336 4.76 -8.83 -11.46
CA GLN A 336 4.20 -10.20 -11.43
C GLN A 336 3.23 -10.39 -10.26
N ARG A 337 2.12 -11.12 -10.47
CA ARG A 337 1.12 -11.46 -9.42
C ARG A 337 0.69 -12.92 -9.40
N ASP A 338 0.40 -13.41 -8.20
CA ASP A 338 0.11 -14.84 -7.90
C ASP A 338 -1.40 -15.16 -7.81
N LEU A 339 -2.25 -14.15 -7.73
CA LEU A 339 -3.72 -14.24 -7.72
C LEU A 339 -4.27 -13.49 -8.92
N THR A 340 -5.38 -13.91 -9.53
CA THR A 340 -6.07 -13.09 -10.53
C THR A 340 -6.82 -11.92 -9.86
N PRO A 341 -6.97 -10.75 -10.51
CA PRO A 341 -7.83 -9.67 -10.03
C PRO A 341 -9.28 -10.11 -9.74
N GLU A 342 -9.80 -11.04 -10.54
CA GLU A 342 -11.17 -11.56 -10.41
C GLU A 342 -11.35 -12.39 -9.12
N GLN A 343 -10.40 -13.26 -8.79
CA GLN A 343 -10.40 -14.02 -7.53
C GLN A 343 -10.36 -13.12 -6.29
N VAL A 344 -9.59 -12.03 -6.36
CA VAL A 344 -9.40 -11.06 -5.27
C VAL A 344 -10.70 -10.31 -4.97
N SER A 345 -11.46 -9.97 -6.00
CA SER A 345 -12.77 -9.33 -5.84
C SER A 345 -13.81 -10.33 -5.35
N GLY A 346 -14.10 -11.38 -6.14
CA GLY A 346 -15.24 -12.27 -5.90
C GLY A 346 -15.09 -13.23 -4.72
N GLY A 347 -13.86 -13.63 -4.37
CA GLY A 347 -13.58 -14.55 -3.26
C GLY A 347 -13.01 -13.88 -1.99
N GLY A 348 -12.66 -12.59 -2.07
CA GLY A 348 -12.07 -11.83 -0.96
C GLY A 348 -12.87 -10.57 -0.65
N LEU A 349 -12.46 -9.45 -1.25
CA LEU A 349 -12.90 -8.12 -0.82
C LEU A 349 -14.41 -7.89 -0.97
N ALA A 350 -15.08 -8.45 -1.98
CA ALA A 350 -16.53 -8.29 -2.13
C ALA A 350 -17.32 -9.08 -1.05
N GLY A 351 -16.89 -10.30 -0.74
CA GLY A 351 -17.56 -11.21 0.19
C GLY A 351 -17.38 -10.89 1.68
N VAL A 352 -16.26 -10.26 2.06
CA VAL A 352 -16.03 -9.80 3.44
C VAL A 352 -17.03 -8.69 3.79
N GLY A 353 -17.85 -8.88 4.83
CA GLY A 353 -18.87 -7.90 5.23
C GLY A 353 -19.36 -8.07 6.66
N GLY A 354 -19.49 -6.95 7.36
CA GLY A 354 -19.95 -6.87 8.76
C GLY A 354 -19.44 -5.60 9.43
N PRO A 355 -20.17 -5.02 10.40
CA PRO A 355 -19.73 -3.84 11.13
C PRO A 355 -18.60 -4.19 12.12
N LEU A 356 -17.46 -3.51 12.01
CA LEU A 356 -16.34 -3.59 12.98
C LEU A 356 -16.79 -3.36 14.44
N GLY A 357 -17.84 -2.55 14.63
CA GLY A 357 -18.29 -2.06 15.94
C GLY A 357 -18.64 -3.14 16.95
N GLU A 358 -19.27 -4.24 16.54
CA GLU A 358 -19.71 -5.28 17.50
C GLU A 358 -18.58 -6.23 17.91
N VAL A 359 -17.58 -6.47 17.06
CA VAL A 359 -16.45 -7.36 17.38
C VAL A 359 -15.46 -6.65 18.30
N TRP A 360 -15.03 -5.43 17.93
CA TRP A 360 -13.97 -4.73 18.66
C TRP A 360 -14.43 -4.11 19.98
N ALA A 361 -15.65 -3.56 20.05
CA ALA A 361 -16.20 -3.03 21.30
C ALA A 361 -16.41 -4.12 22.36
N TRP A 362 -16.70 -5.36 21.95
CA TRP A 362 -16.89 -6.50 22.87
C TRP A 362 -15.54 -7.06 23.35
N LEU A 363 -14.55 -7.15 22.45
CA LEU A 363 -13.20 -7.62 22.79
C LEU A 363 -12.42 -6.66 23.70
N GLY A 364 -12.71 -5.36 23.65
CA GLY A 364 -12.08 -4.34 24.50
C GLY A 364 -12.42 -4.43 25.99
N VAL A 365 -13.50 -5.14 26.36
CA VAL A 365 -14.01 -5.19 27.75
C VAL A 365 -13.48 -6.37 28.56
N PHE A 366 -13.00 -7.45 27.92
CA PHE A 366 -12.59 -8.68 28.60
C PHE A 366 -11.16 -9.14 28.32
N GLY A 367 -10.41 -9.36 29.41
CA GLY A 367 -9.04 -9.89 29.38
C GLY A 367 -8.95 -11.32 28.86
N ARG A 368 -7.73 -11.69 28.43
CA ARG A 368 -7.39 -12.88 27.61
C ARG A 368 -8.18 -14.16 27.91
N GLY A 369 -8.32 -14.54 29.20
CA GLY A 369 -8.98 -15.79 29.63
C GLY A 369 -10.50 -15.91 29.40
N CYS A 370 -11.15 -14.91 28.81
CA CYS A 370 -12.51 -15.02 28.28
C CYS A 370 -12.56 -15.34 26.78
N ARG A 371 -11.56 -14.93 25.99
CA ARG A 371 -11.57 -15.05 24.53
C ARG A 371 -11.53 -16.51 24.06
N GLU A 372 -10.71 -17.34 24.70
CA GLU A 372 -10.55 -18.77 24.38
C GLU A 372 -11.85 -19.59 24.51
N ARG A 373 -12.72 -19.24 25.48
CA ARG A 373 -14.00 -19.94 25.72
C ARG A 373 -15.13 -19.51 24.79
N ALA A 374 -15.04 -18.32 24.18
CA ALA A 374 -15.99 -17.90 23.15
C ALA A 374 -15.76 -18.66 21.84
N LEU A 375 -14.49 -18.84 21.46
CA LEU A 375 -14.08 -19.55 20.24
C LEU A 375 -14.51 -21.04 20.24
N THR A 376 -14.63 -21.67 21.41
CA THR A 376 -15.12 -23.06 21.50
C THR A 376 -16.63 -23.21 21.22
N ALA A 377 -17.40 -22.12 21.28
CA ALA A 377 -18.84 -22.14 21.05
C ALA A 377 -19.24 -22.00 19.57
N TRP A 378 -18.33 -21.51 18.72
CA TRP A 378 -18.52 -21.38 17.27
C TRP A 378 -17.69 -22.44 16.55
N GLY A 379 -18.19 -23.68 16.57
CA GLY A 379 -17.41 -24.89 16.30
C GLY A 379 -16.85 -25.01 14.87
N PHE A 380 -15.57 -24.70 14.70
CA PHE A 380 -14.73 -25.17 13.58
C PHE A 380 -13.85 -26.35 14.01
N GLY A 381 -14.48 -27.51 14.25
CA GLY A 381 -13.77 -28.78 14.36
C GLY A 381 -13.47 -29.34 12.98
N GLY A 382 -12.20 -29.59 12.65
CA GLY A 382 -11.80 -30.15 11.36
C GLY A 382 -11.97 -31.68 11.31
N GLU A 383 -12.65 -32.19 10.28
CA GLU A 383 -12.77 -33.64 10.04
C GLU A 383 -11.80 -34.12 8.96
N GLY A 384 -11.13 -35.25 9.23
CA GLY A 384 -10.22 -35.93 8.30
C GLY A 384 -10.66 -37.36 7.99
N GLY A 385 -11.56 -37.52 7.01
CA GLY A 385 -11.77 -38.72 6.17
C GLY A 385 -12.06 -40.10 6.81
N GLY A 386 -13.22 -40.70 6.53
CA GLY A 386 -13.51 -42.08 6.95
C GLY A 386 -14.82 -42.74 6.49
N THR A 387 -14.93 -43.08 5.20
CA THR A 387 -15.88 -44.09 4.62
C THR A 387 -17.41 -43.90 4.81
N ARG A 388 -18.19 -44.82 4.21
CA ARG A 388 -19.67 -44.79 3.98
C ARG A 388 -20.31 -46.10 4.52
N PRO A 389 -21.66 -46.29 4.52
CA PRO A 389 -22.78 -45.37 4.75
C PRO A 389 -23.83 -45.91 5.78
N GLY A 390 -24.83 -45.11 6.17
CA GLY A 390 -25.99 -45.55 6.96
C GLY A 390 -27.23 -44.65 6.79
N HIS A 391 -28.44 -45.19 7.02
CA HIS A 391 -29.73 -44.48 6.82
C HIS A 391 -30.19 -43.68 8.08
N PRO A 392 -31.16 -42.75 7.96
CA PRO A 392 -31.33 -41.61 8.87
C PRO A 392 -32.40 -41.80 9.95
N TYR A 393 -32.45 -40.89 10.94
CA TYR A 393 -33.69 -40.58 11.69
C TYR A 393 -33.79 -39.12 12.19
N THR A 394 -34.95 -38.51 11.93
CA THR A 394 -35.67 -37.40 12.62
C THR A 394 -34.95 -36.18 13.21
N ALA A 395 -35.54 -35.00 12.94
CA ALA A 395 -35.28 -33.75 13.64
C ALA A 395 -36.02 -33.64 14.99
N GLY A 396 -35.53 -32.76 15.88
CA GLY A 396 -36.21 -32.32 17.09
C GLY A 396 -35.72 -30.94 17.50
N ALA A 397 -36.63 -30.00 17.81
CA ALA A 397 -36.30 -28.61 18.11
C ALA A 397 -36.78 -28.21 19.51
N ALA A 398 -35.97 -27.47 20.27
CA ALA A 398 -36.41 -26.76 21.45
C ALA A 398 -35.55 -25.51 21.75
N ARG A 399 -36.26 -24.46 22.13
CA ARG A 399 -35.81 -23.11 22.52
C ARG A 399 -34.85 -23.12 23.72
N LEU A 400 -33.95 -22.14 23.77
CA LEU A 400 -33.31 -21.69 25.02
C LEU A 400 -34.15 -20.57 25.67
N SER A 401 -34.13 -20.51 27.00
CA SER A 401 -34.75 -19.46 27.81
C SER A 401 -33.81 -18.98 28.90
N PHE A 402 -33.78 -17.66 29.14
CA PHE A 402 -32.94 -17.03 30.16
C PHE A 402 -33.33 -17.44 31.59
N TRP A 403 -32.32 -17.71 32.42
CA TRP A 403 -32.31 -17.42 33.86
C TRP A 403 -30.90 -16.96 34.24
N GLY A 404 -30.78 -16.06 35.22
CA GLY A 404 -29.51 -15.52 35.69
C GLY A 404 -29.30 -15.70 37.19
N ALA A 405 -28.06 -15.60 37.64
CA ALA A 405 -27.69 -15.52 39.05
C ALA A 405 -26.39 -14.72 39.20
N ALA A 406 -26.33 -13.86 40.22
CA ALA A 406 -25.10 -13.20 40.67
C ALA A 406 -24.58 -13.88 41.95
N LEU A 407 -23.27 -13.86 42.20
CA LEU A 407 -22.68 -14.04 43.53
C LEU A 407 -21.20 -13.62 43.58
N HIS A 408 -20.79 -13.14 44.75
CA HIS A 408 -19.45 -12.73 45.19
C HIS A 408 -19.36 -13.09 46.71
N PRO A 409 -18.20 -13.05 47.39
CA PRO A 409 -16.80 -13.02 46.95
C PRO A 409 -15.93 -14.11 47.66
N HIS A 410 -14.61 -14.16 47.44
CA HIS A 410 -13.54 -14.17 48.49
C HIS A 410 -12.10 -14.37 47.93
N CYS A 411 -11.11 -14.03 48.76
CA CYS A 411 -9.64 -14.02 48.57
C CYS A 411 -8.97 -15.40 48.91
N PRO A 412 -7.64 -15.67 48.69
CA PRO A 412 -6.50 -14.76 48.94
C PRO A 412 -5.20 -14.88 48.10
N HIS A 413 -4.23 -14.03 48.45
CA HIS A 413 -2.82 -13.98 48.01
C HIS A 413 -1.93 -15.15 48.48
N PRO A 414 -0.75 -15.34 47.83
CA PRO A 414 0.53 -15.58 48.52
C PRO A 414 1.52 -14.39 48.42
N ARG A 415 2.66 -14.47 49.13
CA ARG A 415 3.54 -13.33 49.48
C ARG A 415 4.90 -13.26 48.74
N ARG A 416 5.48 -12.04 48.76
CA ARG A 416 6.86 -11.67 48.34
C ARG A 416 7.99 -12.20 49.26
N LEU A 417 9.23 -12.08 48.72
CA LEU A 417 10.57 -11.76 49.27
C LEU A 417 11.59 -12.94 49.31
N PRO A 418 12.93 -12.71 49.33
CA PRO A 418 13.71 -11.44 49.40
C PRO A 418 14.77 -11.24 48.28
N SER A 419 15.79 -10.39 48.54
CA SER A 419 16.71 -9.75 47.56
C SER A 419 18.22 -9.91 47.88
N ALA A 420 19.08 -9.78 46.85
CA ALA A 420 20.51 -9.42 46.93
C ALA A 420 20.92 -8.81 45.57
N SER A 421 21.32 -7.53 45.41
CA SER A 421 22.48 -6.77 45.92
C SER A 421 23.79 -7.00 45.15
N GLY A 422 24.25 -5.99 44.39
CA GLY A 422 25.56 -5.94 43.72
C GLY A 422 25.81 -4.55 43.15
N ALA A 423 26.97 -3.93 43.47
CA ALA A 423 27.26 -2.53 43.18
C ALA A 423 28.34 -2.33 42.10
N CYS A 424 28.35 -1.15 41.50
CA CYS A 424 29.37 -0.68 40.55
C CYS A 424 30.68 -0.31 41.27
N PRO A 425 31.82 -0.26 40.55
CA PRO A 425 32.55 1.01 40.55
C PRO A 425 33.01 1.48 39.17
N LYS A 426 33.24 2.80 39.09
CA LYS A 426 33.81 3.51 37.93
C LYS A 426 35.33 3.35 37.88
N SER A 427 35.93 3.57 36.72
CA SER A 427 37.30 4.12 36.60
C SER A 427 37.35 5.19 35.51
N THR A 428 38.27 6.14 35.62
CA THR A 428 38.34 7.35 34.79
C THR A 428 39.78 7.75 34.48
N THR A 429 40.12 7.88 33.20
CA THR A 429 41.21 8.69 32.60
C THR A 429 41.17 8.48 31.07
N GLY A 430 41.53 9.42 30.20
CA GLY A 430 41.87 10.84 30.39
C GLY A 430 42.87 11.34 29.32
N ARG A 431 42.80 12.64 28.97
CA ARG A 431 43.68 13.42 28.05
C ARG A 431 43.35 13.42 26.54
N GLU A 432 42.88 14.58 26.07
CA GLU A 432 43.42 15.18 24.83
C GLU A 432 44.88 15.63 25.05
N PRO A 433 45.62 16.02 23.99
CA PRO A 433 45.72 17.47 23.77
C PRO A 433 45.83 17.94 22.29
N ARG A 434 45.09 19.03 22.00
CA ARG A 434 45.46 20.21 21.18
C ARG A 434 45.98 20.04 19.74
N ARG A 435 45.35 20.82 18.84
CA ARG A 435 45.90 21.26 17.54
C ARG A 435 47.21 22.07 17.70
N PRO A 436 48.00 22.18 16.62
CA PRO A 436 48.35 23.50 16.08
C PRO A 436 47.73 23.79 14.70
N SER A 437 47.98 24.98 14.17
CA SER A 437 47.37 25.58 12.98
C SER A 437 48.14 25.31 11.68
N ASP A 438 47.64 25.94 10.59
CA ASP A 438 48.31 26.18 9.31
C ASP A 438 48.46 24.94 8.39
N GLY A 439 48.43 25.08 7.06
CA GLY A 439 48.20 26.28 6.25
C GLY A 439 48.90 26.16 4.89
N GLY A 440 48.20 25.69 3.86
CA GLY A 440 48.83 25.47 2.56
C GLY A 440 47.84 25.17 1.43
N ARG A 441 47.80 26.06 0.43
CA ARG A 441 47.19 25.78 -0.88
C ARG A 441 48.17 24.94 -1.71
N TRP A 442 47.65 24.00 -2.51
CA TRP A 442 48.38 23.45 -3.66
C TRP A 442 47.48 23.51 -4.91
N PRO A 443 47.98 23.99 -6.06
CA PRO A 443 47.19 24.18 -7.27
C PRO A 443 47.15 22.93 -8.17
N TRP A 444 46.33 22.99 -9.21
CA TRP A 444 46.18 21.95 -10.22
C TRP A 444 47.40 21.84 -11.14
N GLY A 445 47.71 20.59 -11.51
CA GLY A 445 48.55 20.21 -12.65
C GLY A 445 48.45 18.68 -12.82
N GLY A 446 48.36 18.11 -14.02
CA GLY A 446 48.55 18.70 -15.34
C GLY A 446 49.65 17.97 -16.11
N GLY A 447 49.45 16.68 -16.41
CA GLY A 447 50.45 15.86 -17.09
C GLY A 447 49.92 14.48 -17.48
N ALA A 448 49.79 14.24 -18.78
CA ALA A 448 49.51 12.93 -19.36
C ALA A 448 50.79 12.36 -19.96
N LEU A 449 51.02 11.04 -19.87
CA LEU A 449 52.04 10.35 -20.67
C LEU A 449 51.77 8.83 -20.79
N HIS A 450 52.45 8.21 -21.75
CA HIS A 450 52.03 7.00 -22.45
C HIS A 450 52.06 5.67 -21.67
N LEU A 451 51.07 4.83 -21.99
CA LEU A 451 51.24 3.50 -22.60
C LEU A 451 52.70 2.98 -22.70
N HIS A 452 52.98 1.87 -22.01
CA HIS A 452 53.88 0.85 -22.56
C HIS A 452 53.47 -0.57 -22.15
N ARG A 453 53.49 -1.48 -23.14
CA ARG A 453 53.10 -2.90 -23.03
C ARG A 453 54.33 -3.76 -23.30
N ARG A 454 54.76 -4.56 -22.32
CA ARG A 454 55.70 -5.67 -22.56
C ARG A 454 55.35 -6.89 -21.69
N GLU A 455 55.28 -8.03 -22.34
CA GLU A 455 55.20 -9.36 -21.73
C GLU A 455 56.62 -9.87 -21.42
N LEU A 456 56.75 -10.77 -20.45
CA LEU A 456 57.73 -11.87 -20.48
C LEU A 456 57.32 -12.99 -19.50
N HIS A 457 57.97 -14.16 -19.58
CA HIS A 457 57.31 -15.46 -19.39
C HIS A 457 58.09 -16.42 -18.45
N ARG A 458 57.36 -17.38 -17.82
CA ARG A 458 57.86 -18.58 -17.08
C ARG A 458 58.46 -18.26 -15.68
N SER A 459 58.48 -19.14 -14.66
CA SER A 459 58.20 -20.58 -14.47
C SER A 459 58.04 -20.89 -12.94
N MET A 460 57.60 -22.03 -12.36
CA MET A 460 57.05 -23.33 -12.82
C MET A 460 56.46 -24.14 -11.61
N ARG A 461 55.60 -25.14 -11.85
CA ARG A 461 55.16 -26.27 -10.94
C ARG A 461 54.23 -25.91 -9.76
N GLY A 462 53.22 -26.73 -9.40
CA GLY A 462 52.68 -27.95 -10.03
C GLY A 462 51.60 -28.69 -9.21
N GLY A 463 50.81 -29.58 -9.85
CA GLY A 463 49.72 -30.41 -9.26
C GLY A 463 48.31 -29.91 -9.66
N TRP A 464 47.54 -30.49 -10.60
CA TRP A 464 46.93 -31.84 -10.75
C TRP A 464 45.88 -32.17 -9.66
N ALA A 465 44.63 -32.60 -9.97
CA ALA A 465 43.99 -32.95 -11.25
C ALA A 465 42.44 -32.79 -11.26
N GLN A 466 41.84 -32.89 -12.46
CA GLN A 466 40.40 -33.14 -12.70
C GLN A 466 40.15 -34.60 -13.15
N PRO A 467 38.87 -35.01 -13.29
CA PRO A 467 38.50 -35.77 -14.49
C PRO A 467 37.42 -35.11 -15.39
N CYS A 468 37.56 -35.37 -16.69
CA CYS A 468 36.65 -35.15 -17.82
C CYS A 468 35.40 -36.07 -17.77
N GLN A 469 34.39 -36.07 -18.66
CA GLN A 469 33.80 -35.20 -19.71
C GLN A 469 32.51 -35.90 -20.19
N LEU A 470 31.55 -35.19 -20.80
CA LEU A 470 31.06 -35.54 -22.15
C LEU A 470 30.19 -34.41 -22.74
N VAL A 471 30.44 -34.05 -24.00
CA VAL A 471 29.55 -33.25 -24.86
C VAL A 471 29.61 -33.88 -26.25
N SER A 472 28.46 -34.10 -26.89
CA SER A 472 28.39 -34.63 -28.26
C SER A 472 28.11 -33.50 -29.26
N LEU A 473 28.86 -33.49 -30.36
CA LEU A 473 28.64 -32.64 -31.53
C LEU A 473 28.30 -33.55 -32.73
N VAL A 474 27.27 -33.18 -33.49
CA VAL A 474 26.97 -33.74 -34.81
C VAL A 474 26.86 -32.57 -35.78
N SER A 475 27.41 -32.73 -36.99
CA SER A 475 27.89 -31.60 -37.79
C SER A 475 27.38 -31.59 -39.24
N GLY A 476 26.66 -30.53 -39.61
CA GLY A 476 26.45 -30.09 -41.00
C GLY A 476 25.53 -30.97 -41.88
N PRO A 477 25.41 -30.67 -43.19
CA PRO A 477 26.08 -29.59 -43.96
C PRO A 477 25.20 -28.33 -44.10
N SER A 478 25.48 -27.46 -45.08
CA SER A 478 24.98 -26.07 -45.15
C SER A 478 24.57 -25.60 -46.56
N LEU A 479 24.01 -24.38 -46.61
CA LEU A 479 23.87 -23.48 -47.76
C LEU A 479 22.95 -23.88 -48.92
N ARG A 480 21.92 -23.04 -49.13
CA ARG A 480 21.81 -22.20 -50.33
C ARG A 480 20.99 -20.95 -50.04
N ALA A 481 21.43 -19.82 -50.58
CA ALA A 481 20.67 -18.58 -50.66
C ALA A 481 20.47 -18.23 -52.14
N VAL A 482 19.32 -17.66 -52.48
CA VAL A 482 19.02 -17.08 -53.81
C VAL A 482 18.14 -15.84 -53.57
N PRO A 483 18.48 -14.65 -54.10
CA PRO A 483 17.64 -13.47 -54.04
C PRO A 483 16.65 -13.41 -55.22
N GLY A 484 15.59 -12.62 -55.04
CA GLY A 484 14.60 -12.24 -56.05
C GLY A 484 13.80 -11.06 -55.54
#